data_AF-A0A939I909-F1
#
_entry.id   AF-A0A939I909-F1
#
_cell.length_a   1.000
_cell.length_b   1.000
_cell.length_c   1.000
_cell.angle_alpha   90.00
_cell.angle_beta   90.00
_cell.angle_gamma   90.00
#
_symmetry.space_group_name_H-M   'P 1'
#
loop_
_entity.id
_entity.type
_entity.pdbx_description
1 polymer ?
#
loop_
_entity_poly.entity_id
_entity_poly.type
_entity_poly.pdbx_seq_one_letter_code
_entity_poly.pdbx_strand_id
1 'polypeptide(L)'
;MVTLLIQGDTVTQIAQAGSAPQAVPVQQAGSANLSNVVNVGGGTWSYGTVADGSGLKGCYSNYLHNSKGHGATAILANSNDKVHASAGNWANAYAVAGWAYTCNTYWSVD
;
A
#
# COMPACT_ATOMS: atom_id res chain seq x y z
N MET A 1 13.78 -4.12 35.56
CA MET A 1 12.46 -4.42 34.97
C MET A 1 12.11 -3.26 34.05
N VAL A 2 12.34 -3.41 32.74
CA VAL A 2 12.08 -2.35 31.77
C VAL A 2 10.64 -2.51 31.29
N THR A 3 9.78 -1.57 31.66
CA THR A 3 8.39 -1.50 31.21
C THR A 3 8.38 -1.03 29.75
N LEU A 4 7.98 -1.89 28.83
CA LEU A 4 7.76 -1.54 27.43
C LEU A 4 6.37 -0.93 27.29
N LEU A 5 6.30 0.39 27.07
CA LEU A 5 5.08 1.09 26.67
C LEU A 5 4.92 0.95 25.16
N ILE A 6 4.00 0.09 24.72
CA ILE A 6 3.51 0.10 23.35
C ILE A 6 2.31 1.04 23.34
N GLN A 7 2.51 2.26 22.86
CA GLN A 7 1.43 3.21 22.63
C GLN A 7 0.69 2.83 21.34
N GLY A 8 -0.64 2.77 21.38
CA GLY A 8 -1.46 3.02 20.18
C GLY A 8 -2.56 2.03 19.81
N ASP A 9 -3.18 1.29 20.74
CA ASP A 9 -4.40 0.53 20.45
C ASP A 9 -5.64 1.43 20.43
N THR A 10 -5.80 2.25 19.40
CA THR A 10 -7.13 2.78 19.03
C THR A 10 -7.26 2.83 17.51
N VAL A 11 -7.71 1.71 16.93
CA VAL A 11 -8.37 1.77 15.63
C VAL A 11 -9.70 2.48 15.87
N THR A 12 -9.74 3.78 15.61
CA THR A 12 -10.99 4.53 15.51
C THR A 12 -11.78 3.93 14.35
N GLN A 13 -12.79 3.13 14.67
CA GLN A 13 -13.75 2.62 13.69
C GLN A 13 -14.37 3.82 12.95
N ILE A 14 -14.14 3.89 11.64
CA ILE A 14 -14.79 4.86 10.77
C ILE A 14 -16.29 4.54 10.72
N ALA A 15 -17.08 5.36 11.42
CA ALA A 15 -18.53 5.34 11.34
C ALA A 15 -18.98 5.63 9.90
N GLN A 16 -19.70 4.69 9.28
CA GLN A 16 -20.33 4.86 7.97
C GLN A 16 -21.71 5.49 8.16
N ALA A 17 -21.87 6.76 7.79
CA ALA A 17 -23.17 7.41 7.71
C ALA A 17 -23.70 7.37 6.25
N GLY A 18 -24.68 6.49 6.04
CA GLY A 18 -25.78 6.51 5.04
C GLY A 18 -25.54 6.98 3.59
N SER A 19 -25.72 6.08 2.62
CA SER A 19 -26.96 5.93 1.80
C SER A 19 -26.74 5.11 0.52
N ALA A 20 -27.63 4.14 0.30
CA ALA A 20 -27.92 3.31 -0.89
C ALA A 20 -27.08 2.03 -1.15
N PRO A 21 -27.74 0.90 -1.53
CA PRO A 21 -27.19 -0.44 -1.36
C PRO A 21 -26.52 -0.97 -2.63
N GLN A 22 -25.21 -1.15 -2.59
CA GLN A 22 -24.51 -2.09 -3.47
C GLN A 22 -23.62 -2.95 -2.59
N ALA A 23 -23.83 -4.28 -2.65
CA ALA A 23 -23.19 -5.25 -1.79
C ALA A 23 -21.67 -5.07 -1.79
N VAL A 24 -21.14 -4.50 -0.71
CA VAL A 24 -19.70 -4.53 -0.44
C VAL A 24 -19.37 -5.96 0.00
N PRO A 25 -18.58 -6.74 -0.75
CA PRO A 25 -18.10 -8.01 -0.23
C PRO A 25 -17.32 -7.71 1.04
N VAL A 26 -17.70 -8.36 2.14
CA VAL A 26 -16.96 -8.38 3.40
C VAL A 26 -15.53 -8.78 3.08
N GLN A 27 -14.61 -7.82 3.16
CA GLN A 27 -13.19 -8.10 3.01
C GLN A 27 -12.73 -8.77 4.30
N GLN A 28 -12.67 -10.10 4.21
CA GLN A 28 -12.08 -10.98 5.20
C GLN A 28 -10.72 -10.42 5.65
N ALA A 29 -10.55 -10.23 6.96
CA ALA A 29 -9.26 -9.89 7.56
C ALA A 29 -8.29 -11.07 7.40
N GLY A 30 -7.73 -11.22 6.20
CA GLY A 30 -6.67 -12.16 5.88
C GLY A 30 -5.33 -11.62 6.35
N SER A 31 -4.54 -12.49 6.97
CA SER A 31 -3.10 -12.40 7.29
C SER A 31 -2.52 -10.98 7.28
N ALA A 32 -2.21 -10.45 8.47
CA ALA A 32 -1.65 -9.11 8.70
C ALA A 32 -0.69 -8.65 7.59
N ASN A 33 -1.26 -8.06 6.54
CA ASN A 33 -0.53 -7.36 5.51
C ASN A 33 -0.19 -6.03 6.15
N LEU A 34 1.10 -5.74 6.30
CA LEU A 34 1.58 -4.42 6.70
C LEU A 34 1.39 -3.47 5.50
N SER A 35 0.13 -3.26 5.14
CA SER A 35 -0.32 -2.35 4.10
C SER A 35 -0.61 -1.00 4.72
N ASN A 36 0.14 0.00 4.29
CA ASN A 36 -0.16 1.38 4.59
C ASN A 36 -1.00 1.93 3.45
N VAL A 37 -2.20 2.41 3.76
CA VAL A 37 -3.07 3.10 2.80
C VAL A 37 -3.25 4.53 3.27
N VAL A 38 -2.82 5.49 2.44
CA VAL A 38 -2.83 6.92 2.77
C VAL A 38 -3.31 7.75 1.58
N ASN A 39 -3.95 8.88 1.85
CA ASN A 39 -4.29 9.86 0.83
C ASN A 39 -3.21 10.94 0.78
N VAL A 40 -2.49 11.03 -0.34
CA VAL A 40 -1.34 11.91 -0.54
C VAL A 40 -1.35 12.46 -1.95
N GLY A 41 -0.87 13.69 -2.16
CA GLY A 41 -0.76 14.27 -3.50
C GLY A 41 -2.06 14.41 -4.29
N GLY A 42 -3.24 14.33 -3.64
CA GLY A 42 -4.55 14.32 -4.29
C GLY A 42 -5.02 12.94 -4.76
N GLY A 43 -4.26 11.88 -4.49
CA GLY A 43 -4.59 10.50 -4.81
C GLY A 43 -4.56 9.57 -3.60
N THR A 44 -4.82 8.28 -3.85
CA THR A 44 -4.73 7.20 -2.86
C THR A 44 -3.48 6.39 -3.13
N TRP A 45 -2.65 6.21 -2.11
CA TRP A 45 -1.43 5.42 -2.16
C TRP A 45 -1.50 4.24 -1.20
N SER A 46 -1.30 3.03 -1.70
CA SER A 46 -1.17 1.80 -0.94
C SER A 46 0.22 1.22 -1.15
N TYR A 47 0.96 1.03 -0.06
CA TYR A 47 2.35 0.57 -0.14
C TYR A 47 2.72 -0.31 1.05
N GLY A 48 3.76 -1.12 0.87
CA GLY A 48 4.32 -1.89 1.96
C GLY A 48 5.06 -3.13 1.53
N THR A 49 5.12 -4.08 2.46
CA THR A 49 5.79 -5.35 2.30
C THR A 49 4.81 -6.50 2.47
N VAL A 50 4.95 -7.53 1.64
CA VAL A 50 4.20 -8.78 1.73
C VAL A 50 5.15 -9.98 1.69
N ALA A 51 4.70 -11.14 2.17
CA ALA A 51 5.35 -12.39 1.84
C ALA A 51 5.00 -12.77 0.40
N ASP A 52 6.00 -12.91 -0.46
CA ASP A 52 5.83 -13.46 -1.79
C ASP A 52 5.62 -14.98 -1.69
N GLY A 53 4.77 -15.56 -2.56
CA GLY A 53 4.42 -16.99 -2.53
C GLY A 53 5.63 -17.94 -2.65
N SER A 54 6.79 -17.42 -3.06
CA SER A 54 8.05 -18.16 -3.18
C SER A 54 8.90 -18.15 -1.88
N GLY A 55 8.36 -17.64 -0.76
CA GLY A 55 9.12 -17.45 0.48
C GLY A 55 10.04 -16.22 0.47
N LEU A 56 9.93 -15.38 -0.56
CA LEU A 56 10.66 -14.13 -0.69
C LEU A 56 9.85 -12.96 -0.09
N LYS A 57 10.49 -11.80 0.02
CA LYS A 57 9.81 -10.55 0.39
C LYS A 57 9.35 -9.84 -0.88
N GLY A 58 8.06 -9.51 -0.93
CA GLY A 58 7.48 -8.60 -1.91
C GLY A 58 7.44 -7.17 -1.37
N CYS A 59 7.80 -6.22 -2.21
CA CYS A 59 7.71 -4.77 -1.97
C CYS A 59 6.77 -4.19 -3.02
N TYR A 60 5.73 -3.48 -2.60
CA TYR A 60 4.74 -2.93 -3.52
C TYR A 60 4.48 -1.45 -3.28
N SER A 61 4.17 -0.75 -4.36
CA SER A 61 3.72 0.63 -4.36
C SER A 61 2.61 0.77 -5.40
N ASN A 62 1.40 1.07 -4.94
CA ASN A 62 0.22 1.20 -5.77
C ASN A 62 -0.37 2.60 -5.57
N TYR A 63 -0.42 3.42 -6.61
CA TYR A 63 -0.90 4.80 -6.51
C TYR A 63 -2.02 5.05 -7.53
N LEU A 64 -3.09 5.72 -7.10
CA LEU A 64 -4.20 6.16 -7.93
C LEU A 64 -4.40 7.66 -7.79
N HIS A 65 -4.34 8.37 -8.91
CA HIS A 65 -4.78 9.76 -8.99
C HIS A 65 -5.87 9.91 -10.06
N ASN A 66 -7.07 10.39 -9.66
CA ASN A 66 -8.25 10.35 -10.54
C ASN A 66 -8.24 11.41 -11.65
N SER A 67 -7.45 12.47 -11.50
CA SER A 67 -7.50 13.65 -12.39
C SER A 67 -6.18 14.00 -13.09
N LYS A 68 -5.09 13.27 -12.81
CA LYS A 68 -3.75 13.58 -13.32
C LYS A 68 -2.98 12.30 -13.64
N GLY A 69 -2.02 12.41 -14.55
CA GLY A 69 -0.99 11.39 -14.71
C GLY A 69 -0.17 11.27 -13.44
N HIS A 70 0.24 10.04 -13.13
CA HIS A 70 0.88 9.71 -11.88
C HIS A 70 1.70 8.44 -11.99
N GLY A 71 2.59 8.20 -11.02
CA GLY A 71 3.45 7.03 -11.01
C GLY A 71 3.60 6.40 -9.63
N ALA A 72 4.04 5.15 -9.64
CA ALA A 72 4.42 4.38 -8.47
C ALA A 72 5.78 3.72 -8.72
N THR A 73 6.56 3.54 -7.65
CA THR A 73 7.87 2.89 -7.71
C THR A 73 8.06 1.99 -6.51
N ALA A 74 8.52 0.76 -6.75
CA ALA A 74 8.90 -0.20 -5.73
C ALA A 74 10.35 -0.63 -5.95
N ILE A 75 11.18 -0.46 -4.92
CA ILE A 75 12.60 -0.82 -4.95
C ILE A 75 12.86 -1.79 -3.81
N LEU A 76 13.45 -2.94 -4.16
CA LEU A 76 13.84 -3.95 -3.20
C LEU A 76 15.12 -4.66 -3.65
N ALA A 77 16.19 -4.51 -2.88
CA ALA A 77 17.53 -4.93 -3.28
C ALA A 77 17.94 -4.29 -4.63
N ASN A 78 18.28 -5.11 -5.63
CA ASN A 78 18.61 -4.66 -6.99
C ASN A 78 17.38 -4.56 -7.90
N SER A 79 16.19 -4.96 -7.42
CA SER A 79 14.94 -4.87 -8.17
C SER A 79 14.38 -3.45 -8.05
N ASN A 80 14.08 -2.82 -9.18
CA ASN A 80 13.53 -1.47 -9.26
C ASN A 80 12.43 -1.47 -10.32
N ASP A 81 11.18 -1.39 -9.88
CA ASP A 81 10.02 -1.34 -10.76
C ASP A 81 9.39 0.05 -10.69
N LYS A 82 9.12 0.63 -11.86
CA LYS A 82 8.57 1.98 -12.01
C LYS A 82 7.43 1.93 -13.00
N VAL A 83 6.25 2.31 -12.56
CA VAL A 83 5.04 2.30 -13.37
C VAL A 83 4.42 3.68 -13.38
N HIS A 84 4.02 4.11 -14.57
CA HIS A 84 3.27 5.35 -14.78
C HIS A 84 1.89 5.00 -15.33
N ALA A 85 0.86 5.73 -14.87
CA ALA A 85 -0.52 5.53 -15.28
C ALA A 85 -1.19 6.88 -15.58
N SER A 86 -2.07 6.87 -16.59
CA SER A 86 -2.97 7.98 -16.85
C SER A 86 -4.00 8.13 -15.73
N ALA A 87 -4.59 9.32 -15.63
CA ALA A 87 -5.63 9.65 -14.66
C ALA A 87 -6.73 8.56 -14.57
N GLY A 88 -7.12 8.22 -13.35
CA GLY A 88 -8.19 7.25 -13.06
C GLY A 88 -7.78 5.77 -13.13
N ASN A 89 -6.57 5.45 -13.59
CA ASN A 89 -6.02 4.10 -13.57
C ASN A 89 -5.02 3.95 -12.42
N TRP A 90 -4.85 2.73 -11.89
CA TRP A 90 -3.83 2.47 -10.87
C TRP A 90 -2.44 2.30 -11.51
N ALA A 91 -1.44 2.98 -10.98
CA ALA A 91 -0.03 2.64 -11.19
C ALA A 91 0.39 1.61 -10.14
N ASN A 92 0.67 0.37 -10.56
CA ASN A 92 1.04 -0.74 -9.67
C ASN A 92 2.49 -1.14 -9.91
N ALA A 93 3.36 -0.95 -8.93
CA ALA A 93 4.75 -1.37 -8.99
C ALA A 93 5.04 -2.46 -7.96
N TYR A 94 5.82 -3.47 -8.35
CA TYR A 94 6.17 -4.60 -7.49
C TYR A 94 7.61 -5.08 -7.69
N ALA A 95 8.31 -5.31 -6.58
CA ALA A 95 9.68 -5.81 -6.57
C ALA A 95 9.81 -6.95 -5.56
N VAL A 96 10.58 -7.99 -5.90
CA VAL A 96 10.80 -9.17 -5.04
C VAL A 96 12.29 -9.35 -4.77
N ALA A 97 12.65 -9.66 -3.52
CA ALA A 97 13.99 -10.09 -3.12
C ALA A 97 13.95 -10.81 -1.75
N GLY A 98 15.12 -11.13 -1.18
CA GLY A 98 15.23 -11.72 0.15
C GLY A 98 14.69 -10.83 1.28
N TRP A 99 14.35 -11.44 2.43
CA TRP A 99 13.76 -10.74 3.58
C TRP A 99 14.69 -9.71 4.22
N ALA A 100 16.01 -9.88 4.15
CA ALA A 100 16.99 -8.98 4.74
C ALA A 100 17.05 -7.57 4.12
N TYR A 101 16.54 -7.38 2.89
CA TYR A 101 16.66 -6.11 2.18
C TYR A 101 15.60 -5.08 2.61
N THR A 102 15.87 -3.78 2.47
CA THR A 102 14.87 -2.75 2.75
C THR A 102 13.94 -2.53 1.56
N CYS A 103 12.63 -2.47 1.80
CA CYS A 103 11.63 -2.08 0.81
C CYS A 103 11.49 -0.56 0.79
N ASN A 104 11.79 0.07 -0.34
CA ASN A 104 11.62 1.50 -0.55
C ASN A 104 10.51 1.72 -1.58
N THR A 105 9.53 2.55 -1.25
CA THR A 105 8.35 2.78 -2.08
C THR A 105 8.14 4.27 -2.29
N TYR A 106 7.76 4.64 -3.50
CA TYR A 106 7.53 6.03 -3.88
C TYR A 106 6.28 6.16 -4.75
N TRP A 107 5.73 7.36 -4.78
CA TRP A 107 4.66 7.80 -5.65
C TRP A 107 5.03 9.16 -6.27
N SER A 108 4.44 9.48 -7.42
CA SER A 108 4.60 10.77 -8.09
C SER A 108 3.31 11.20 -8.78
N VAL A 109 3.15 12.50 -8.97
CA VAL A 109 2.07 13.14 -9.74
C VAL A 109 2.73 14.10 -10.72
N ASP A 110 2.15 14.22 -11.91
CA ASP A 110 2.58 15.18 -12.93
C ASP A 110 2.09 16.63 -12.69
#